data_AF-A0A413I2E4-F1
#
_entry.id   AF-A0A413I2E4-F1
#
_cell.length_a   1.000
_cell.length_b   1.000
_cell.length_c   1.000
_cell.angle_alpha   90.00
_cell.angle_beta   90.00
_cell.angle_gamma   90.00
#
_symmetry.space_group_name_H-M   'P 1'
#
loop_
_entity.id
_entity.type
_entity.pdbx_description
1 polymer ?
#
loop_
_entity_poly.entity_id
_entity_poly.type
_entity_poly.pdbx_seq_one_letter_code
_entity_poly.pdbx_strand_id
1 'polypeptide(L)'
;MRKSIGQELYLYRSNMGILAAVSTVSWLAGILGMMVFQQLTKSGEALFPIGTVMLLWVGVIFSLFVLANIVPHNFDLAVSMGKTRKHYLPAAVCVIFLETLVIYVLAALGFRAERELYRALYHGRELMGNLGPFLTPAWILCYAIFETGCICLYGGMLKKNRKVGAICWIIVWITACWSSGGFWGEYEEAEHSLMNSFAFWGYQLRLWYTGFPLGTRMAILVVCGLAGCCIMYLMLRKEAAD
;
A
#
# COMPACT_ATOMS: atom_id res chain seq x y z
N MET A 1 -29.28 -12.71 10.40
CA MET A 1 -27.80 -12.61 10.55
C MET A 1 -27.00 -13.24 9.40
N ARG A 2 -27.14 -14.54 9.07
CA ARG A 2 -26.37 -15.17 7.97
C ARG A 2 -26.51 -14.49 6.60
N LYS A 3 -27.72 -14.02 6.25
CA LYS A 3 -27.97 -13.33 4.96
C LYS A 3 -27.30 -11.95 4.84
N SER A 4 -27.17 -11.18 5.93
CA SER A 4 -26.56 -9.83 5.87
C SER A 4 -25.03 -9.89 5.85
N ILE A 5 -24.43 -10.86 6.55
CA ILE A 5 -22.98 -11.13 6.48
C ILE A 5 -22.60 -11.59 5.06
N GLY A 6 -23.43 -12.41 4.42
CA GLY A 6 -23.20 -12.85 3.03
C GLY A 6 -23.23 -11.71 2.01
N GLN A 7 -24.11 -10.71 2.19
CA GLN A 7 -24.15 -9.52 1.33
C GLN A 7 -22.97 -8.58 1.57
N GLU A 8 -22.52 -8.41 2.82
CA GLU A 8 -21.30 -7.65 3.13
C GLU A 8 -20.07 -8.33 2.51
N LEU A 9 -19.92 -9.66 2.66
CA LEU A 9 -18.85 -10.42 2.01
C LEU A 9 -18.89 -10.34 0.48
N TYR A 10 -20.09 -10.27 -0.11
CA TYR A 10 -20.25 -10.10 -1.55
C TYR A 10 -19.79 -8.71 -2.02
N LEU A 11 -20.17 -7.64 -1.30
CA LEU A 11 -19.72 -6.27 -1.58
C LEU A 11 -18.20 -6.14 -1.42
N TYR A 12 -17.62 -6.71 -0.37
CA TYR A 12 -16.17 -6.75 -0.18
C TYR A 12 -15.48 -7.56 -1.29
N ARG A 13 -16.03 -8.70 -1.71
CA ARG A 13 -15.52 -9.47 -2.87
C ARG A 13 -15.56 -8.68 -4.17
N SER A 14 -16.60 -7.88 -4.37
CA SER A 14 -16.72 -7.00 -5.54
C SER A 14 -15.66 -5.89 -5.52
N ASN A 15 -15.41 -5.27 -4.37
CA ASN A 15 -14.39 -4.24 -4.21
C ASN A 15 -12.98 -4.81 -4.40
N MET A 16 -12.69 -5.99 -3.82
CA MET A 16 -11.44 -6.72 -4.05
C MET A 16 -11.23 -7.02 -5.53
N GLY A 17 -12.28 -7.46 -6.24
CA GLY A 17 -12.22 -7.75 -7.67
C GLY A 17 -11.90 -6.50 -8.51
N ILE A 18 -12.53 -5.37 -8.21
CA ILE A 18 -12.27 -4.08 -8.88
C ILE A 18 -10.83 -3.63 -8.63
N LEU A 19 -10.37 -3.70 -7.39
CA LEU A 19 -9.03 -3.25 -7.02
C LEU A 19 -7.95 -4.12 -7.67
N ALA A 20 -8.15 -5.44 -7.69
CA ALA A 20 -7.29 -6.38 -8.41
C ALA A 20 -7.29 -6.09 -9.93
N ALA A 21 -8.46 -5.81 -10.52
CA ALA A 21 -8.57 -5.49 -11.94
C ALA A 21 -7.83 -4.20 -12.30
N VAL A 22 -8.05 -3.11 -11.54
CA VAL A 22 -7.37 -1.83 -11.74
C VAL A 22 -5.85 -1.99 -11.61
N SER A 23 -5.39 -2.72 -10.60
CA SER A 23 -3.96 -2.98 -10.38
C SER A 23 -3.35 -3.84 -11.51
N THR A 24 -4.12 -4.78 -12.06
CA THR A 24 -3.67 -5.61 -13.20
C THR A 24 -3.61 -4.79 -14.49
N VAL A 25 -4.57 -3.89 -14.71
CA VAL A 25 -4.55 -2.98 -15.87
C VAL A 25 -3.36 -2.02 -15.78
N SER A 26 -3.07 -1.47 -14.60
CA SER A 26 -1.89 -0.61 -14.43
C SER A 26 -0.58 -1.37 -14.63
N TRP A 27 -0.53 -2.64 -14.21
CA TRP A 27 0.60 -3.53 -14.49
C TRP A 27 0.84 -3.72 -15.99
N LEU A 28 -0.21 -4.04 -16.75
CA LEU A 28 -0.14 -4.17 -18.21
C LEU A 28 0.28 -2.86 -18.89
N ALA A 29 -0.26 -1.73 -18.45
CA ALA A 29 0.13 -0.42 -18.96
C ALA A 29 1.61 -0.13 -18.73
N GLY A 30 2.16 -0.50 -17.56
CA GLY A 30 3.59 -0.36 -17.27
C GLY A 30 4.46 -1.23 -18.18
N ILE A 31 4.07 -2.50 -18.39
CA ILE A 31 4.78 -3.40 -19.32
C ILE A 31 4.81 -2.80 -20.73
N LEU A 32 3.65 -2.35 -21.24
CA LEU A 32 3.56 -1.72 -22.56
C LEU A 32 4.43 -0.47 -22.63
N GLY A 33 4.42 0.36 -21.59
CA GLY A 33 5.28 1.54 -21.49
C GLY A 33 6.76 1.21 -21.63
N MET A 34 7.25 0.16 -20.96
CA MET A 34 8.65 -0.26 -21.11
C MET A 34 8.97 -0.82 -22.49
N MET A 35 8.05 -1.59 -23.08
CA MET A 35 8.25 -2.08 -24.45
C MET A 35 8.40 -0.94 -25.45
N VAL A 36 7.54 0.08 -25.36
CA VAL A 36 7.62 1.30 -26.19
C VAL A 36 8.91 2.06 -25.91
N PHE A 37 9.27 2.25 -24.63
CA PHE A 37 10.50 2.95 -24.24
C PHE A 37 11.76 2.27 -24.81
N GLN A 38 11.84 0.95 -24.73
CA GLN A 38 12.94 0.17 -25.29
C GLN A 38 13.02 0.27 -26.81
N GLN A 39 11.88 0.27 -27.51
CA GLN A 39 11.85 0.48 -28.96
C GLN A 39 12.32 1.87 -29.37
N LEU A 40 11.95 2.91 -28.61
CA LEU A 40 12.29 4.30 -28.92
C LEU A 40 13.76 4.63 -28.60
N THR A 41 14.27 4.18 -27.46
CA THR A 41 15.62 4.51 -27.00
C THR A 41 16.69 3.56 -27.53
N LYS A 42 16.30 2.36 -28.01
CA LYS A 42 17.20 1.25 -28.38
C LYS A 42 18.25 0.98 -27.28
N SER A 43 17.93 1.27 -26.01
CA SER A 43 18.92 1.22 -24.95
C SER A 43 19.33 -0.22 -24.67
N GLY A 44 20.62 -0.41 -24.35
CA GLY A 44 21.19 -1.67 -23.91
C GLY A 44 20.96 -1.96 -22.43
N GLU A 45 20.34 -1.04 -21.70
CA GLU A 45 20.40 -0.96 -20.25
C GLU A 45 19.47 -1.98 -19.56
N ALA A 46 19.72 -2.16 -18.26
CA ALA A 46 18.92 -3.03 -17.40
C ALA A 46 17.46 -2.56 -17.37
N LEU A 47 16.55 -3.53 -17.45
CA LEU A 47 15.11 -3.24 -17.56
C LEU A 47 14.54 -2.96 -16.17
N PHE A 48 13.90 -1.82 -15.97
CA PHE A 48 13.21 -1.56 -14.71
C PHE A 48 11.84 -2.27 -14.70
N PRO A 49 11.44 -2.96 -13.62
CA PRO A 49 10.15 -3.66 -13.51
C PRO A 49 9.00 -2.66 -13.24
N ILE A 50 8.78 -1.74 -14.17
CA ILE A 50 7.83 -0.64 -13.99
C ILE A 50 6.39 -1.16 -13.88
N GLY A 51 6.06 -2.29 -14.52
CA GLY A 51 4.72 -2.86 -14.43
C GLY A 51 4.39 -3.21 -12.99
N THR A 52 5.30 -3.92 -12.33
CA THR A 52 5.19 -4.28 -10.91
C THR A 52 5.14 -3.05 -10.00
N VAL A 53 5.95 -2.04 -10.30
CA VAL A 53 5.96 -0.78 -9.55
C VAL A 53 4.61 -0.08 -9.70
N MET A 54 4.07 0.04 -10.91
CA MET A 54 2.76 0.64 -11.15
C MET A 54 1.62 -0.16 -10.52
N LEU A 55 1.69 -1.50 -10.53
CA LEU A 55 0.75 -2.37 -9.82
C LEU A 55 0.73 -2.02 -8.32
N LEU A 56 1.91 -2.01 -7.69
CA LEU A 56 2.05 -1.71 -6.26
C LEU A 56 1.56 -0.31 -5.94
N TRP A 57 2.03 0.70 -6.67
CA TRP A 57 1.67 2.09 -6.40
C TRP A 57 0.18 2.34 -6.59
N VAL A 58 -0.40 1.91 -7.72
CA VAL A 58 -1.83 2.09 -7.96
C VAL A 58 -2.64 1.28 -6.95
N GLY A 59 -2.26 0.02 -6.68
CA GLY A 59 -2.92 -0.83 -5.71
C GLY A 59 -2.96 -0.20 -4.32
N VAL A 60 -1.78 0.19 -3.80
CA VAL A 60 -1.60 0.81 -2.47
C VAL A 60 -2.29 2.17 -2.39
N ILE A 61 -2.23 3.00 -3.43
CA ILE A 61 -2.97 4.28 -3.47
C ILE A 61 -4.48 3.99 -3.39
N PHE A 62 -4.97 3.09 -4.24
CA PHE A 62 -6.39 2.86 -4.36
C PHE A 62 -6.98 2.23 -3.09
N SER A 63 -6.29 1.27 -2.47
CA SER A 63 -6.67 0.69 -1.18
C SER A 63 -6.68 1.74 -0.08
N LEU A 64 -5.63 2.57 -0.01
CA LEU A 64 -5.55 3.65 0.95
C LEU A 64 -6.72 4.62 0.82
N PHE A 65 -7.02 5.12 -0.38
CA PHE A 65 -8.12 6.08 -0.58
C PHE A 65 -9.51 5.46 -0.45
N VAL A 66 -9.74 4.28 -1.03
CA VAL A 66 -11.07 3.66 -1.04
C VAL A 66 -11.39 3.06 0.33
N LEU A 67 -10.49 2.26 0.90
CA LEU A 67 -10.77 1.54 2.13
C LEU A 67 -10.80 2.45 3.35
N ALA A 68 -9.94 3.48 3.41
CA ALA A 68 -9.99 4.44 4.51
C ALA A 68 -11.31 5.24 4.53
N ASN A 69 -11.91 5.52 3.36
CA ASN A 69 -13.20 6.20 3.28
C ASN A 69 -14.40 5.25 3.52
N ILE A 70 -14.26 3.96 3.20
CA ILE A 70 -15.30 2.95 3.46
C ILE A 70 -15.42 2.66 4.96
N VAL A 71 -14.32 2.71 5.73
CA VAL A 71 -14.32 2.42 7.17
C VAL A 71 -15.35 3.26 7.96
N PRO A 72 -15.37 4.60 7.87
CA PRO A 72 -16.40 5.43 8.52
C PRO A 72 -17.83 5.07 8.08
N HIS A 73 -18.05 4.88 6.78
CA HIS A 73 -19.38 4.66 6.22
C HIS A 73 -19.97 3.32 6.67
N ASN A 74 -19.18 2.25 6.57
CA ASN A 74 -19.61 0.92 7.00
C ASN A 74 -19.74 0.83 8.53
N PHE A 75 -18.97 1.62 9.29
CA PHE A 75 -19.15 1.72 10.74
C PHE A 75 -20.51 2.30 11.11
N ASP A 76 -20.90 3.43 10.50
CA ASP A 76 -22.22 4.04 10.73
C ASP A 76 -23.38 3.14 10.30
N LEU A 77 -23.22 2.44 9.17
CA LEU A 77 -24.20 1.46 8.72
C LEU A 77 -24.33 0.30 9.72
N ALA A 78 -23.22 -0.24 10.20
CA ALA A 78 -23.23 -1.33 11.18
C ALA A 78 -23.91 -0.92 12.50
N VAL A 79 -23.66 0.29 12.97
CA VAL A 79 -24.32 0.89 14.15
C VAL A 79 -25.82 1.00 13.93
N SER A 80 -26.25 1.62 12.82
CA SER A 80 -27.68 1.84 12.52
C SER A 80 -28.47 0.54 12.31
N MET A 81 -27.80 -0.55 11.90
CA MET A 81 -28.39 -1.89 11.80
C MET A 81 -28.44 -2.66 13.13
N GLY A 82 -28.07 -2.03 14.26
CA GLY A 82 -28.09 -2.66 15.59
C GLY A 82 -27.04 -3.75 15.80
N LYS A 83 -26.00 -3.82 14.95
CA LYS A 83 -24.87 -4.73 15.18
C LYS A 83 -23.99 -4.20 16.31
N THR A 84 -23.48 -5.08 17.15
CA THR A 84 -22.55 -4.69 18.22
C THR A 84 -21.24 -4.18 17.61
N ARG A 85 -20.96 -2.90 17.85
CA ARG A 85 -19.78 -2.16 17.38
C ARG A 85 -18.45 -2.86 17.72
N LYS A 86 -18.43 -3.61 18.84
CA LYS A 86 -17.32 -4.44 19.33
C LYS A 86 -16.91 -5.58 18.38
N HIS A 87 -17.83 -6.15 17.61
CA HIS A 87 -17.55 -7.24 16.67
C HIS A 87 -17.23 -6.73 15.26
N TYR A 88 -17.71 -5.53 14.91
CA TYR A 88 -17.48 -4.93 13.60
C TYR A 88 -16.02 -4.49 13.40
N LEU A 89 -15.42 -3.80 14.38
CA LEU A 89 -14.05 -3.27 14.24
C LEU A 89 -13.01 -4.37 13.95
N PRO A 90 -12.96 -5.52 14.67
CA PRO A 90 -12.06 -6.61 14.33
C PRO A 90 -12.32 -7.21 12.95
N ALA A 91 -13.59 -7.32 12.55
CA ALA A 91 -13.96 -7.84 11.24
C ALA A 91 -13.49 -6.90 10.11
N ALA A 92 -13.66 -5.59 10.28
CA ALA A 92 -13.18 -4.59 9.33
C ALA A 92 -11.65 -4.64 9.17
N VAL A 93 -10.90 -4.72 10.27
CA VAL A 93 -9.43 -4.89 10.24
C VAL A 93 -9.03 -6.15 9.49
N CYS A 94 -9.70 -7.28 9.75
CA CYS A 94 -9.45 -8.55 9.07
C CYS A 94 -9.68 -8.46 7.56
N VAL A 95 -10.79 -7.83 7.15
CA VAL A 95 -11.09 -7.64 5.73
C VAL A 95 -10.04 -6.76 5.06
N ILE A 96 -9.74 -5.57 5.62
CA ILE A 96 -8.72 -4.66 5.08
C ILE A 96 -7.37 -5.38 4.96
N PHE A 97 -7.01 -6.20 5.93
CA PHE A 97 -5.79 -7.02 5.87
C PHE A 97 -5.79 -8.03 4.71
N LEU A 98 -6.91 -8.71 4.48
CA LEU A 98 -7.01 -9.62 3.33
C LEU A 98 -6.91 -8.85 2.01
N GLU A 99 -7.49 -7.65 1.92
CA GLU A 99 -7.41 -6.83 0.71
C GLU A 99 -5.97 -6.34 0.44
N THR A 100 -5.28 -5.81 1.44
CA THR A 100 -3.87 -5.39 1.30
C THR A 100 -2.97 -6.59 0.96
N LEU A 101 -3.22 -7.75 1.58
CA LEU A 101 -2.49 -8.98 1.28
C LEU A 101 -2.65 -9.39 -0.19
N VAL A 102 -3.85 -9.30 -0.76
CA VAL A 102 -4.09 -9.61 -2.18
C VAL A 102 -3.26 -8.70 -3.09
N ILE A 103 -3.14 -7.41 -2.79
CA ILE A 103 -2.33 -6.46 -3.58
C ILE A 103 -0.87 -6.88 -3.61
N TYR A 104 -0.29 -7.17 -2.44
CA TYR A 104 1.12 -7.56 -2.35
C TYR A 104 1.39 -8.95 -2.96
N VAL A 105 0.43 -9.87 -2.87
CA VAL A 105 0.51 -11.16 -3.58
C VAL A 105 0.47 -10.94 -5.10
N LEU A 106 -0.44 -10.10 -5.60
CA LEU A 106 -0.50 -9.75 -7.01
C LEU A 106 0.79 -9.07 -7.49
N ALA A 107 1.38 -8.21 -6.67
CA ALA A 107 2.68 -7.60 -6.96
C ALA A 107 3.80 -8.63 -7.06
N ALA A 108 3.85 -9.60 -6.15
CA ALA A 108 4.84 -10.67 -6.18
C ALA A 108 4.68 -11.57 -7.41
N LEU A 109 3.43 -11.87 -7.81
CA LEU A 109 3.12 -12.60 -9.04
C LEU A 109 3.47 -11.77 -10.28
N GLY A 110 3.10 -10.49 -10.30
CA GLY A 110 3.39 -9.54 -11.37
C GLY A 110 4.89 -9.38 -11.60
N PHE A 111 5.68 -9.32 -10.52
CA PHE A 111 7.14 -9.27 -10.61
C PHE A 111 7.74 -10.53 -11.25
N ARG A 112 7.26 -11.71 -10.85
CA ARG A 112 7.71 -12.97 -11.45
C ARG A 112 7.34 -13.04 -12.93
N ALA A 113 6.10 -12.68 -13.26
CA ALA A 113 5.63 -12.67 -14.65
C ALA A 113 6.39 -11.66 -15.51
N GLU A 114 6.62 -10.44 -15.00
CA GLU A 114 7.38 -9.39 -15.69
C GLU A 114 8.85 -9.79 -15.89
N ARG A 115 9.46 -10.42 -14.88
CA ARG A 115 10.82 -10.96 -14.97
C ARG A 115 10.96 -12.01 -16.06
N GLU A 116 10.07 -13.00 -16.08
CA GLU A 116 10.12 -14.05 -17.10
C GLU A 116 9.82 -13.49 -18.49
N LEU A 117 8.87 -12.55 -18.61
CA LEU A 117 8.54 -11.88 -19.86
C LEU A 117 9.74 -11.13 -20.43
N TYR A 118 10.40 -10.31 -19.62
CA TYR A 118 11.57 -9.55 -20.08
C TYR A 118 12.78 -10.44 -20.34
N ARG A 119 12.96 -11.51 -19.55
CA ARG A 119 13.99 -12.52 -19.82
C ARG A 119 13.80 -13.14 -21.21
N ALA A 120 12.56 -13.46 -21.58
CA ALA A 120 12.21 -14.03 -22.87
C ALA A 120 12.37 -13.02 -24.03
N LEU A 121 11.92 -11.77 -23.84
CA LEU A 121 11.92 -10.75 -24.90
C LEU A 121 13.27 -10.08 -25.14
N TYR A 122 14.12 -9.98 -24.12
CA TYR A 122 15.38 -9.22 -24.18
C TYR A 122 16.61 -10.08 -23.87
N HIS A 123 16.61 -11.35 -24.33
CA HIS A 123 17.76 -12.26 -24.27
C HIS A 123 18.41 -12.40 -22.89
N GLY A 124 17.62 -12.43 -21.82
CA GLY A 124 18.13 -12.64 -20.47
C GLY A 124 18.78 -11.43 -19.81
N ARG A 125 18.54 -10.21 -20.30
CA ARG A 125 18.93 -8.99 -19.57
C ARG A 125 18.36 -9.00 -18.15
N GLU A 126 19.20 -8.59 -17.19
CA GLU A 126 18.79 -8.51 -15.80
C GLU A 126 17.84 -7.32 -15.58
N LEU A 127 16.89 -7.53 -14.67
CA LEU A 127 16.02 -6.47 -14.18
C LEU A 127 16.82 -5.53 -13.25
N MET A 128 16.73 -4.23 -13.50
CA MET A 128 17.28 -3.20 -12.61
C MET A 128 16.40 -3.07 -11.37
N GLY A 129 17.01 -3.13 -10.19
CA GLY A 129 16.30 -3.07 -8.90
C GLY A 129 15.91 -4.47 -8.41
N ASN A 130 16.57 -4.92 -7.34
CA ASN A 130 16.29 -6.20 -6.72
C ASN A 130 15.05 -6.10 -5.82
N LEU A 131 13.86 -6.01 -6.43
CA LEU A 131 12.57 -6.09 -5.71
C LEU A 131 12.30 -7.48 -5.15
N GLY A 132 12.98 -8.52 -5.65
CA GLY A 132 12.82 -9.91 -5.23
C GLY A 132 12.94 -10.14 -3.72
N PRO A 133 13.99 -9.65 -3.04
CA PRO A 133 14.14 -9.67 -1.59
C PRO A 133 12.98 -9.06 -0.81
N PHE A 134 12.26 -8.11 -1.38
CA PHE A 134 11.13 -7.40 -0.74
C PHE A 134 9.76 -8.01 -1.10
N LEU A 135 9.72 -9.00 -1.98
CA LEU A 135 8.51 -9.73 -2.40
C LEU A 135 8.52 -11.18 -1.92
N THR A 136 9.23 -11.47 -0.82
CA THR A 136 9.15 -12.75 -0.13
C THR A 136 7.86 -12.82 0.71
N PRO A 137 7.35 -14.03 1.02
CA PRO A 137 6.13 -14.17 1.84
C PRO A 137 6.20 -13.42 3.19
N ALA A 138 7.38 -13.37 3.82
CA ALA A 138 7.57 -12.63 5.07
C ALA A 138 7.40 -11.12 4.89
N TRP A 139 8.01 -10.54 3.85
CA TRP A 139 7.86 -9.12 3.56
C TRP A 139 6.45 -8.74 3.13
N ILE A 140 5.82 -9.58 2.29
CA ILE A 140 4.41 -9.40 1.89
C ILE A 140 3.52 -9.29 3.13
N LEU A 141 3.72 -10.17 4.12
CA LEU A 141 2.97 -10.13 5.36
C LEU A 141 3.23 -8.85 6.15
N CYS A 142 4.50 -8.44 6.30
CA CYS A 142 4.87 -7.22 6.99
C CYS A 142 4.25 -5.97 6.35
N TYR A 143 4.30 -5.86 5.02
CA TYR A 143 3.72 -4.75 4.29
C TYR A 143 2.19 -4.75 4.37
N ALA A 144 1.53 -5.91 4.25
CA ALA A 144 0.09 -6.02 4.40
C ALA A 144 -0.37 -5.54 5.79
N ILE A 145 0.30 -5.98 6.87
CA ILE A 145 0.00 -5.54 8.25
C ILE A 145 0.21 -4.03 8.40
N PHE A 146 1.33 -3.52 7.90
CA PHE A 146 1.66 -2.10 7.97
C PHE A 146 0.60 -1.24 7.27
N GLU A 147 0.28 -1.58 6.01
CA GLU A 147 -0.71 -0.86 5.22
C GLU A 147 -2.10 -0.92 5.85
N THR A 148 -2.52 -2.08 6.36
CA THR A 148 -3.78 -2.20 7.12
C THR A 148 -3.80 -1.24 8.31
N GLY A 149 -2.71 -1.17 9.07
CA GLY A 149 -2.58 -0.24 10.18
C GLY A 149 -2.76 1.21 9.78
N CYS A 150 -2.12 1.61 8.68
CA CYS A 150 -2.28 2.94 8.09
C CYS A 150 -3.75 3.18 7.72
N ILE A 151 -4.36 2.32 6.89
CA ILE A 151 -5.76 2.44 6.45
C ILE A 151 -6.70 2.58 7.64
N CYS A 152 -6.54 1.73 8.66
CA CYS A 152 -7.35 1.76 9.87
C CYS A 152 -7.18 3.08 10.64
N LEU A 153 -5.94 3.51 10.88
CA LEU A 153 -5.66 4.76 11.58
C LEU A 153 -6.35 5.94 10.89
N TYR A 154 -6.18 6.03 9.57
CA TYR A 154 -6.76 7.09 8.77
C TYR A 154 -8.29 7.03 8.69
N GLY A 155 -8.87 5.84 8.52
CA GLY A 155 -10.31 5.64 8.60
C GLY A 155 -10.87 6.09 9.95
N GLY A 156 -10.17 5.79 11.04
CA GLY A 156 -10.52 6.27 12.39
C GLY A 156 -10.45 7.79 12.53
N MET A 157 -9.41 8.43 11.96
CA MET A 157 -9.29 9.88 11.94
C MET A 157 -10.39 10.55 11.12
N LEU A 158 -10.70 10.01 9.94
CA LEU A 158 -11.78 10.49 9.08
C LEU A 158 -13.14 10.38 9.76
N LYS A 159 -13.36 9.28 10.52
CA LYS A 159 -14.59 9.09 11.30
C LYS A 159 -14.72 10.12 12.42
N LYS A 160 -13.67 10.32 13.21
CA LYS A 160 -13.69 11.23 14.36
C LYS A 160 -13.77 12.70 13.95
N ASN A 161 -13.00 13.11 12.94
CA ASN A 161 -13.06 14.45 12.38
C ASN A 161 -12.63 14.41 10.91
N ARG A 162 -13.62 14.40 10.00
CA ARG A 162 -13.38 14.28 8.56
C ARG A 162 -12.42 15.34 8.00
N LYS A 163 -12.50 16.59 8.48
CA LYS A 163 -11.63 17.68 7.99
C LYS A 163 -10.19 17.44 8.40
N VAL A 164 -9.95 17.15 9.69
CA VAL A 164 -8.60 16.89 10.21
C VAL A 164 -8.03 15.61 9.62
N GLY A 165 -8.84 14.54 9.52
CA GLY A 165 -8.45 13.28 8.88
C GLY A 165 -8.02 13.47 7.43
N ALA A 166 -8.77 14.25 6.64
CA ALA A 166 -8.43 14.54 5.25
C ALA A 166 -7.15 15.39 5.12
N ILE A 167 -6.97 16.39 5.99
CA ILE A 167 -5.76 17.23 6.00
C ILE A 167 -4.53 16.39 6.37
N CYS A 168 -4.59 15.62 7.47
CA CYS A 168 -3.51 14.74 7.88
C CYS A 168 -3.17 13.72 6.79
N TRP A 169 -4.18 13.15 6.13
CA TRP A 169 -4.01 12.25 5.00
C TRP A 169 -3.24 12.90 3.85
N ILE A 170 -3.65 14.09 3.40
CA ILE A 170 -3.01 14.81 2.31
C ILE A 170 -1.55 15.14 2.67
N ILE A 171 -1.30 15.63 3.88
CA ILE A 171 0.05 15.97 4.33
C ILE A 171 0.95 14.75 4.30
N VAL A 172 0.53 13.63 4.89
CA VAL A 172 1.36 12.42 4.89
C VAL A 172 1.60 11.91 3.47
N TRP A 173 0.59 11.99 2.59
CA TRP A 173 0.75 11.60 1.19
C TRP A 173 1.75 12.45 0.42
N ILE A 174 1.63 13.78 0.50
CA ILE A 174 2.59 14.69 -0.15
C ILE A 174 3.99 14.42 0.38
N THR A 175 4.12 14.25 1.70
CA THR A 175 5.40 13.95 2.35
C THR A 175 5.97 12.60 1.89
N ALA A 176 5.12 11.57 1.75
CA ALA A 176 5.53 10.25 1.27
C ALA A 176 5.96 10.30 -0.21
N CYS A 177 5.22 10.98 -1.08
CA CYS A 177 5.60 11.15 -2.49
C CYS A 177 6.95 11.86 -2.61
N TRP A 178 7.15 12.96 -1.87
CA TRP A 178 8.37 13.76 -1.97
C TRP A 178 9.59 13.12 -1.27
N SER A 179 9.39 12.36 -0.20
CA SER A 179 10.46 11.61 0.46
C SER A 179 10.79 10.28 -0.24
N SER A 180 9.86 9.71 -1.02
CA SER A 180 10.08 8.44 -1.72
C SER A 180 11.25 8.51 -2.71
N GLY A 181 11.47 9.65 -3.37
CA GLY A 181 12.59 9.85 -4.30
C GLY A 181 13.95 9.65 -3.63
N GLY A 182 14.17 10.23 -2.45
CA GLY A 182 15.41 10.03 -1.70
C GLY A 182 15.48 8.71 -0.93
N PHE A 183 14.32 8.12 -0.57
CA PHE A 183 14.30 6.81 0.06
C PHE A 183 14.68 5.67 -0.90
N TRP A 184 14.27 5.76 -2.17
CA TRP A 184 14.51 4.72 -3.17
C TRP A 184 15.67 5.04 -4.13
N GLY A 185 15.97 6.31 -4.36
CA GLY A 185 17.03 6.78 -5.24
C GLY A 185 18.37 7.02 -4.54
N GLU A 186 19.38 7.37 -5.33
CA GLU A 186 20.61 7.98 -4.83
C GLU A 186 20.36 9.48 -4.63
N TYR A 187 20.82 10.02 -3.51
CA TYR A 187 20.68 11.43 -3.20
C TYR A 187 21.97 12.15 -3.61
N GLU A 188 21.89 12.93 -4.69
CA GLU A 188 22.91 13.92 -5.03
C GLU A 188 22.48 15.27 -4.47
N GLU A 189 23.39 15.99 -3.80
CA GLU A 189 23.14 17.34 -3.30
C GLU A 189 22.91 18.30 -4.48
N ALA A 190 21.64 18.45 -4.87
CA ALA A 190 21.20 19.48 -5.79
C ALA A 190 20.93 20.81 -5.06
N GLU A 191 20.59 21.88 -5.79
CA GLU A 191 20.23 23.20 -5.24
C GLU A 191 19.24 23.13 -4.05
N HIS A 192 19.36 24.09 -3.13
CA HIS A 192 18.48 24.24 -1.95
C HIS A 192 17.03 24.56 -2.38
N SER A 193 16.26 23.50 -2.64
CA SER A 193 14.82 23.56 -2.84
C SER A 193 14.08 22.78 -1.77
N LEU A 194 12.82 23.14 -1.53
CA LEU A 194 11.95 22.49 -0.53
C LEU A 194 11.77 20.99 -0.85
N MET A 195 11.70 20.64 -2.13
CA MET A 195 11.62 19.27 -2.61
C MET A 195 12.92 18.49 -2.34
N ASN A 196 14.07 19.15 -2.50
CA ASN A 196 15.37 18.55 -2.21
C ASN A 196 15.53 18.27 -0.71
N SER A 197 15.03 19.16 0.16
CA SER A 197 14.96 18.91 1.60
C SER A 197 14.13 17.66 1.95
N PHE A 198 12.97 17.46 1.31
CA PHE A 198 12.17 16.25 1.53
C PHE A 198 12.84 14.97 1.00
N ALA A 199 13.53 15.06 -0.14
CA ALA A 199 14.34 13.97 -0.65
C ALA A 199 15.48 13.62 0.32
N PHE A 200 16.18 14.62 0.88
CA PHE A 200 17.19 14.43 1.90
C PHE A 200 16.63 13.72 3.15
N TRP A 201 15.47 14.16 3.64
CA TRP A 201 14.79 13.48 4.76
C TRP A 201 14.47 12.01 4.43
N GLY A 202 13.99 11.73 3.22
CA GLY A 202 13.75 10.36 2.76
C GLY A 202 15.02 9.51 2.73
N TYR A 203 16.13 10.10 2.27
CA TYR A 203 17.44 9.46 2.25
C TYR A 203 17.98 9.17 3.66
N GLN A 204 17.90 10.13 4.57
CA GLN A 204 18.28 9.93 5.98
C GLN A 204 17.44 8.84 6.64
N LEU A 205 16.14 8.80 6.35
CA LEU A 205 15.24 7.77 6.85
C LEU A 205 15.58 6.39 6.28
N ARG A 206 15.99 6.31 5.01
CA ARG A 206 16.52 5.08 4.40
C ARG A 206 17.80 4.63 5.11
N LEU A 207 18.77 5.50 5.33
CA LEU A 207 20.03 5.16 6.02
C LEU A 207 19.77 4.64 7.44
N TRP A 208 18.93 5.34 8.19
CA TRP A 208 18.51 4.91 9.52
C TRP A 208 17.82 3.54 9.49
N TYR A 209 16.84 3.35 8.60
CA TYR A 209 16.07 2.11 8.50
C TYR A 209 16.93 0.93 8.03
N THR A 210 17.79 1.15 7.02
CA THR A 210 18.67 0.13 6.45
C THR A 210 19.86 -0.22 7.36
N GLY A 211 20.22 0.66 8.30
CA GLY A 211 21.20 0.39 9.35
C GLY A 211 20.80 -0.71 10.33
N PHE A 212 19.51 -1.09 10.38
CA PHE A 212 19.03 -2.18 11.23
C PHE A 212 19.13 -3.56 10.56
N PRO A 213 19.33 -4.63 11.36
CA PRO A 213 19.20 -6.01 10.89
C PRO A 213 17.84 -6.27 10.22
N LEU A 214 17.81 -7.24 9.30
CA LEU A 214 16.60 -7.57 8.53
C LEU A 214 15.37 -7.84 9.40
N GLY A 215 15.54 -8.62 10.47
CA GLY A 215 14.44 -8.94 11.39
C GLY A 215 13.89 -7.71 12.12
N THR A 216 14.75 -6.78 12.51
CA THR A 216 14.34 -5.52 13.17
C THR A 216 13.55 -4.63 12.23
N ARG A 217 13.96 -4.54 10.96
CA ARG A 217 13.22 -3.81 9.92
C ARG A 217 11.80 -4.33 9.75
N MET A 218 11.64 -5.65 9.62
CA MET A 218 10.33 -6.30 9.56
C MET A 218 9.49 -6.05 10.82
N ALA A 219 10.10 -6.15 12.00
CA ALA A 219 9.42 -5.90 13.27
C ALA A 219 8.90 -4.46 13.38
N ILE A 220 9.67 -3.46 12.93
CA ILE A 220 9.25 -2.06 12.92
C ILE A 220 7.95 -1.90 12.11
N LEU A 221 7.89 -2.45 10.89
CA LEU A 221 6.69 -2.37 10.05
C LEU A 221 5.47 -3.00 10.73
N VAL A 222 5.64 -4.19 11.31
CA VAL A 222 4.55 -4.90 12.00
C VAL A 222 4.08 -4.11 13.21
N VAL A 223 4.99 -3.61 14.05
CA VAL A 223 4.65 -2.83 15.25
C VAL A 223 3.94 -1.54 14.87
N CYS A 224 4.39 -0.82 13.84
CA CYS A 224 3.72 0.38 13.33
C CYS A 224 2.31 0.07 12.83
N GLY A 225 2.14 -1.01 12.07
CA GLY A 225 0.83 -1.45 11.58
C GLY A 225 -0.14 -1.78 12.71
N LEU A 226 0.29 -2.61 13.67
CA LEU A 226 -0.50 -2.96 14.84
C LEU A 226 -0.85 -1.75 15.70
N ALA A 227 0.09 -0.81 15.87
CA ALA A 227 -0.16 0.44 16.58
C ALA A 227 -1.28 1.25 15.90
N GLY A 228 -1.26 1.36 14.57
CA GLY A 228 -2.33 2.03 13.79
C GLY A 228 -3.71 1.40 14.03
N CYS A 229 -3.81 0.07 13.96
CA CYS A 229 -5.05 -0.65 14.26
C CYS A 229 -5.52 -0.43 15.72
N CYS A 230 -4.59 -0.49 16.68
CA CYS A 230 -4.88 -0.25 18.09
C CYS A 230 -5.36 1.18 18.35
N ILE A 231 -4.73 2.18 17.75
CA ILE A 231 -5.13 3.59 17.88
C ILE A 231 -6.53 3.78 17.30
N MET A 232 -6.82 3.25 16.11
CA MET A 232 -8.17 3.29 15.54
C MET A 232 -9.19 2.68 16.52
N TYR A 233 -8.91 1.50 17.07
CA TYR A 233 -9.80 0.87 18.04
C TYR A 233 -10.01 1.77 19.28
N LEU A 234 -8.94 2.35 19.84
CA LEU A 234 -9.03 3.25 20.99
C LEU A 234 -9.79 4.55 20.68
N MET A 235 -9.70 5.06 19.45
CA MET A 235 -10.45 6.24 19.01
C MET A 235 -11.94 5.93 18.92
N LEU A 236 -12.29 4.79 18.32
CA LEU A 236 -13.68 4.43 18.03
C LEU A 236 -14.35 3.64 19.15
N ARG A 237 -13.63 3.10 20.13
CA ARG A 237 -14.23 2.30 21.22
C ARG A 237 -15.21 3.07 22.09
N LYS A 238 -15.04 4.38 22.25
CA LYS A 238 -15.96 5.23 23.04
C LYS A 238 -17.24 5.48 22.26
N GLU A 239 -17.12 5.70 20.96
CA GLU A 239 -18.27 5.65 20.06
C GLU A 239 -18.83 4.21 19.97
N ALA A 240 -18.08 3.18 20.35
CA ALA A 240 -18.51 1.79 20.29
C ALA A 240 -19.37 1.32 21.50
N ALA A 241 -19.49 2.13 22.55
CA ALA A 241 -19.96 1.71 23.87
C ALA A 241 -21.43 2.04 24.20
N ASP A 242 -22.17 2.66 23.28
CA ASP A 242 -23.62 2.93 23.43
C ASP A 242 -24.46 2.22 22.34
#